data_AF-M5BJ66-F1
#
_entry.id   AF-M5BJ66-F1
#
_cell.length_a   1.000
_cell.length_b   1.000
_cell.length_c   1.000
_cell.angle_alpha   90.00
_cell.angle_beta   90.00
_cell.angle_gamma   90.00
#
_symmetry.space_group_name_H-M   'P 1'
#
loop_
_entity.id
_entity.type
_entity.pdbx_description
1 polymer ?
#
loop_
_entity_poly.entity_id
_entity_poly.type
_entity_poly.pdbx_seq_one_letter_code
_entity_poly.pdbx_strand_id
1 'polypeptide(L)'
;MEGLKELGVSVLLSSRVDLNSAEDHDGKRTLKTVDGRRIGAELVLMCTGQRPNTSLLRNVSASSIDPRTGLVDVLRSLQLGPGSGSTSKESPASHIFVIGDAADAFGALNAGHTAWTQAEVASRNIGRLITGSGEELERYEAPPHSIKVTLGLDQAIFQSKGQFGKKQGPEECALDLNTPSMWLRRGLSTANMRI
;
A
#
# COMPACT_ATOMS: atom_id res chain seq x y z
N MET A 1 6.14 20.55 3.67
CA MET A 1 5.24 21.15 4.69
C MET A 1 4.71 22.51 4.26
N GLU A 2 5.56 23.37 3.70
CA GLU A 2 5.16 24.70 3.19
C GLU A 2 3.99 24.64 2.21
N GLY A 3 4.02 23.73 1.22
CA GLY A 3 2.91 23.61 0.26
C GLY A 3 1.53 23.33 0.88
N LEU A 4 1.44 22.60 2.00
CA LEU A 4 0.15 22.43 2.71
C LEU A 4 -0.25 23.71 3.45
N LYS A 5 0.72 24.44 4.03
CA LYS A 5 0.46 25.70 4.72
C LYS A 5 -0.01 26.80 3.77
N GLU A 6 0.55 26.85 2.57
CA GLU A 6 0.12 27.77 1.49
C GLU A 6 -1.35 27.55 1.10
N LEU A 7 -1.85 26.32 1.23
CA LEU A 7 -3.27 25.97 1.04
C LEU A 7 -4.15 26.26 2.28
N GLY A 8 -3.60 26.87 3.33
CA GLY A 8 -4.32 27.10 4.58
C GLY A 8 -4.53 25.85 5.44
N VAL A 9 -3.82 24.74 5.14
CA VAL A 9 -3.91 23.52 5.96
C VAL A 9 -3.08 23.67 7.23
N SER A 10 -3.75 23.59 8.38
CA SER A 10 -3.09 23.54 9.68
C SER A 10 -2.47 22.16 9.91
N VAL A 11 -1.14 22.09 9.94
CA VAL A 11 -0.44 20.82 10.16
C VAL A 11 0.15 20.73 11.57
N LEU A 12 -0.29 19.71 12.29
CA LEU A 12 0.21 19.37 13.62
C LEU A 12 1.14 18.16 13.52
N LEU A 13 2.45 18.41 13.68
CA LEU A 13 3.47 17.36 13.71
C LEU A 13 3.84 16.96 15.14
N SER A 14 4.62 15.89 15.27
CA SER A 14 5.16 15.37 16.53
C SER A 14 4.09 15.06 17.58
N SER A 15 2.87 14.75 17.13
CA SER A 15 1.76 14.36 17.98
C SER A 15 0.85 13.38 17.25
N ARG A 16 0.04 12.67 18.02
CA ARG A 16 -0.92 11.67 17.56
C ARG A 16 -2.28 12.00 18.14
N VAL A 17 -3.32 11.76 17.35
CA VAL A 17 -4.70 11.76 17.86
C VAL A 17 -4.90 10.53 18.73
N ASP A 18 -5.47 10.71 19.92
CA ASP A 18 -6.01 9.61 20.70
C ASP A 18 -7.35 9.18 20.09
N LEU A 19 -7.35 8.03 19.43
CA LEU A 19 -8.52 7.52 18.71
C LEU A 19 -9.68 7.14 19.62
N ASN A 20 -9.45 6.98 20.92
CA ASN A 20 -10.50 6.70 21.90
C ASN A 20 -11.12 7.97 22.48
N SER A 21 -10.57 9.14 22.14
CA SER A 21 -10.96 10.42 22.75
C SER A 21 -12.06 11.16 22.00
N ALA A 22 -12.59 10.59 20.91
CA ALA A 22 -13.61 11.23 20.10
C ALA A 22 -14.94 11.34 20.86
N GLU A 23 -15.16 12.48 21.50
CA GLU A 23 -16.44 12.86 22.12
C GLU A 23 -17.35 13.41 21.00
N ASP A 24 -18.51 12.80 20.78
CA ASP A 24 -19.52 13.27 19.82
C ASP A 24 -20.65 14.00 20.56
N HIS A 25 -20.86 15.26 20.20
CA HIS A 25 -21.95 16.08 20.70
C HIS A 25 -22.66 16.73 19.51
N ASP A 26 -23.81 16.17 19.13
CA ASP A 26 -24.68 16.74 18.09
C ASP A 26 -23.95 16.94 16.74
N GLY A 27 -23.14 15.94 16.32
CA GLY A 27 -22.38 15.97 15.07
C GLY A 27 -21.06 16.74 15.15
N LYS A 28 -20.74 17.34 16.31
CA LYS A 28 -19.45 17.97 16.57
C LYS A 28 -18.58 17.02 17.36
N ARG A 29 -17.42 16.69 16.79
CA ARG A 29 -16.44 15.81 17.41
C ARG A 29 -15.31 16.64 18.00
N THR A 30 -14.93 16.33 19.23
CA THR A 30 -13.68 16.85 19.79
C THR A 30 -12.66 15.73 19.86
N LEU A 31 -11.54 15.89 19.14
CA LEU A 31 -10.41 14.99 19.19
C LEU A 31 -9.39 15.50 20.21
N LYS A 32 -8.84 14.61 21.02
CA LYS A 32 -7.69 14.91 21.87
C LYS A 32 -6.43 14.34 21.24
N THR A 33 -5.34 15.07 21.36
CA THR A 33 -4.03 14.54 21.04
C THR A 33 -3.36 13.98 22.28
N VAL A 34 -2.37 13.10 22.10
CA VAL A 34 -1.62 12.48 23.21
C VAL A 34 -0.88 13.49 24.09
N ASP A 35 -0.57 14.67 23.54
CA ASP A 35 0.04 15.80 24.25
C ASP A 35 -0.99 16.80 24.80
N GLY A 36 -2.28 16.43 24.82
CA GLY A 36 -3.34 17.16 25.53
C GLY A 36 -4.04 18.26 24.74
N ARG A 37 -3.72 18.47 23.46
CA ARG A 37 -4.43 19.46 22.63
C ARG A 37 -5.84 18.95 22.31
N ARG A 38 -6.81 19.87 22.20
CA ARG A 38 -8.19 19.59 21.79
C ARG A 38 -8.47 20.21 20.44
N ILE A 39 -9.02 19.43 19.52
CA ILE A 39 -9.32 19.84 18.15
C ILE A 39 -10.80 19.58 17.90
N GLY A 40 -11.58 20.65 17.68
CA GLY A 40 -12.97 20.53 17.25
C GLY A 40 -13.06 20.25 15.76
N ALA A 41 -13.91 19.32 15.35
CA ALA A 41 -14.14 18.95 13.96
C ALA A 41 -15.59 18.51 13.72
N GLU A 42 -16.13 18.84 12.55
CA GLU A 42 -17.44 18.35 12.08
C GLU A 42 -17.29 17.11 11.19
N LEU A 43 -16.11 16.95 10.56
CA LEU A 43 -15.73 15.79 9.77
C LEU A 43 -14.34 15.30 10.20
N VAL A 44 -14.23 14.00 10.45
CA VAL A 44 -12.96 13.34 10.75
C VAL A 44 -12.72 12.26 9.70
N LEU A 45 -11.66 12.42 8.90
CA LEU A 45 -11.21 11.43 7.94
C LEU A 45 -9.98 10.71 8.51
N MET A 46 -10.15 9.44 8.87
CA MET A 46 -9.07 8.62 9.43
C MET A 46 -8.22 8.02 8.31
N CYS A 47 -7.08 8.65 8.02
CA CYS A 47 -6.13 8.20 7.01
C CYS A 47 -4.93 7.45 7.62
N THR A 48 -5.18 6.60 8.62
CA THR A 48 -4.13 5.94 9.41
C THR A 48 -4.09 4.44 9.17
N GLY A 49 -2.87 3.88 9.05
CA GLY A 49 -2.47 2.47 9.19
C GLY A 49 -3.49 1.38 8.85
N GLN A 50 -3.23 0.63 7.78
CA GLN A 50 -4.01 -0.55 7.43
C GLN A 50 -3.60 -1.76 8.29
N ARG A 51 -4.55 -2.65 8.58
CA ARG A 51 -4.29 -3.98 9.13
C ARG A 51 -4.44 -5.03 8.01
N PRO A 52 -3.46 -5.92 7.78
CA PRO A 52 -3.59 -6.97 6.80
C PRO A 52 -4.82 -7.85 7.07
N ASN A 53 -5.63 -8.11 6.04
CA ASN A 53 -6.76 -9.03 6.14
C ASN A 53 -6.33 -10.44 5.71
N THR A 54 -5.65 -11.14 6.62
CA THR A 54 -5.05 -12.46 6.38
C THR A 54 -5.78 -13.58 7.12
N SER A 55 -6.95 -13.26 7.70
CA SER A 55 -7.76 -14.18 8.51
C SER A 55 -8.12 -15.48 7.78
N LEU A 56 -8.43 -15.40 6.48
CA LEU A 56 -8.77 -16.56 5.65
C LEU A 56 -7.63 -17.60 5.56
N LEU A 57 -6.37 -17.16 5.66
CA LEU A 57 -5.22 -18.05 5.57
C LEU A 57 -4.96 -18.82 6.86
N ARG A 58 -5.60 -18.47 7.99
CA ARG A 58 -5.46 -19.22 9.25
C ARG A 58 -5.88 -20.68 9.13
N ASN A 59 -6.90 -20.96 8.32
CA ASN A 59 -7.40 -22.31 8.08
C ASN A 59 -6.51 -23.12 7.12
N VAL A 60 -5.60 -22.45 6.41
CA VAL A 60 -4.66 -23.09 5.47
C VAL A 60 -3.32 -23.32 6.15
N SER A 61 -2.73 -22.27 6.71
CA SER A 61 -1.46 -22.33 7.41
C SER A 61 -1.35 -21.16 8.39
N ALA A 62 -1.81 -21.40 9.63
CA ALA A 62 -1.71 -20.40 10.69
C ALA A 62 -0.26 -20.03 11.03
N SER A 63 0.69 -20.95 10.85
CA SER A 63 2.12 -20.70 11.11
C SER A 63 2.73 -19.70 10.12
N SER A 64 2.14 -19.55 8.94
CA SER A 64 2.59 -18.60 7.91
C SER A 64 2.23 -17.15 8.24
N ILE A 65 1.39 -16.89 9.24
CA ILE A 65 0.97 -15.52 9.59
C ILE A 65 1.79 -15.04 10.78
N ASP A 66 2.53 -13.94 10.61
CA ASP A 66 3.24 -13.29 11.71
C ASP A 66 2.21 -12.79 12.75
N PRO A 67 2.25 -13.30 14.00
CA PRO A 67 1.28 -12.91 15.02
C PRO A 67 1.39 -11.44 15.45
N ARG A 68 2.53 -10.78 15.22
CA ARG A 68 2.77 -9.39 15.59
C ARG A 68 2.28 -8.41 14.52
N THR A 69 2.54 -8.72 13.25
CA THR A 69 2.23 -7.81 12.13
C THR A 69 0.95 -8.18 11.39
N GLY A 70 0.54 -9.46 11.47
CA GLY A 70 -0.56 -10.01 10.67
C GLY A 70 -0.19 -10.28 9.21
N LEU A 71 1.04 -9.98 8.79
CA LEU A 71 1.54 -10.25 7.43
C LEU A 71 1.79 -11.75 7.25
N VAL A 72 1.72 -12.19 6.01
CA VAL A 72 1.94 -13.58 5.61
C VAL A 72 3.37 -13.74 5.14
N ASP A 73 4.11 -14.65 5.77
CA ASP A 73 5.40 -15.14 5.30
C ASP A 73 5.25 -15.73 3.90
N VAL A 74 6.15 -15.35 2.99
CA VAL A 74 6.17 -15.82 1.60
C VAL A 74 7.57 -16.26 1.22
N LEU A 75 7.65 -17.21 0.30
CA LEU A 75 8.90 -17.54 -0.38
C LEU A 75 9.27 -16.42 -1.37
N ARG A 76 10.52 -16.40 -1.85
CA ARG A 76 10.93 -15.46 -2.91
C ARG A 76 10.11 -15.63 -4.20
N SER A 77 9.52 -16.80 -4.43
CA SER A 77 8.56 -17.04 -5.53
C SER A 77 7.17 -16.45 -5.30
N LEU A 78 6.93 -15.80 -4.15
CA LEU A 78 5.64 -15.29 -3.65
C LEU A 78 4.62 -16.38 -3.31
N GLN A 79 5.03 -17.65 -3.29
CA GLN A 79 4.24 -18.74 -2.73
C GLN A 79 4.12 -18.56 -1.21
N LEU A 80 3.02 -19.05 -0.64
CA LEU A 80 2.80 -19.11 0.81
C LEU A 80 4.03 -19.74 1.47
N GLY A 81 4.66 -19.03 2.39
CA GLY A 81 5.83 -19.50 3.12
C GLY A 81 5.42 -20.38 4.30
N PRO A 82 6.32 -21.19 4.86
CA PRO A 82 6.01 -22.05 6.00
C PRO A 82 5.92 -21.31 7.35
N GLY A 83 6.27 -20.02 7.38
CA GLY A 83 6.37 -19.20 8.57
C GLY A 83 7.82 -18.94 8.96
N SER A 84 8.10 -17.75 9.49
CA SER A 84 9.46 -17.29 9.85
C SER A 84 10.17 -18.19 10.88
N GLY A 85 9.43 -18.93 11.70
CA GLY A 85 9.97 -19.89 12.68
C GLY A 85 10.14 -21.33 12.17
N SER A 86 9.80 -21.61 10.91
CA SER A 86 9.89 -22.97 10.35
C SER A 86 11.33 -23.34 9.98
N THR A 87 11.67 -24.62 10.16
CA THR A 87 12.91 -25.20 9.62
C THR A 87 12.77 -25.62 8.15
N SER A 88 11.53 -25.76 7.66
CA SER A 88 11.28 -26.03 6.24
C SER A 88 11.49 -24.76 5.41
N LYS A 89 11.99 -24.93 4.19
CA LYS A 89 12.06 -23.87 3.17
C LYS A 89 11.02 -24.05 2.07
N GLU A 90 10.13 -25.00 2.25
CA GLU A 90 9.12 -25.39 1.28
C GLU A 90 7.78 -24.76 1.62
N SER A 91 6.99 -24.50 0.59
CA SER A 91 5.65 -23.95 0.75
C SER A 91 4.72 -25.02 1.32
N PRO A 92 3.93 -24.73 2.38
CA PRO A 92 2.89 -25.64 2.86
C PRO A 92 1.75 -25.81 1.84
N ALA A 93 1.61 -24.89 0.89
CA ALA A 93 0.64 -24.97 -0.21
C ALA A 93 1.23 -24.32 -1.47
N SER A 94 1.91 -25.12 -2.28
CA SER A 94 2.66 -24.66 -3.47
C SER A 94 1.83 -23.97 -4.55
N HIS A 95 0.51 -24.07 -4.50
CA HIS A 95 -0.42 -23.42 -5.43
C HIS A 95 -1.06 -22.14 -4.86
N ILE A 96 -0.68 -21.73 -3.65
CA ILE A 96 -1.16 -20.49 -3.03
C ILE A 96 -0.06 -19.44 -3.10
N PHE A 97 -0.38 -18.28 -3.68
CA PHE A 97 0.50 -17.13 -3.78
C PHE A 97 -0.11 -15.96 -2.99
N VAL A 98 0.75 -15.19 -2.31
CA VAL A 98 0.32 -14.05 -1.50
C VAL A 98 1.13 -12.82 -1.91
N ILE A 99 0.42 -11.73 -2.22
CA ILE A 99 0.98 -10.48 -2.73
C ILE A 99 0.26 -9.27 -2.12
N GLY A 100 0.77 -8.08 -2.38
CA GLY A 100 0.26 -6.80 -1.90
C GLY A 100 0.40 -6.65 -0.40
N ASP A 101 -0.52 -5.88 0.20
CA ASP A 101 -0.49 -5.49 1.61
C ASP A 101 -0.59 -6.66 2.61
N ALA A 102 -0.90 -7.87 2.12
CA ALA A 102 -0.99 -9.08 2.93
C ALA A 102 0.36 -9.79 3.12
N ALA A 103 1.33 -9.59 2.22
CA ALA A 103 2.57 -10.35 2.19
C ALA A 103 3.70 -9.66 2.97
N ASP A 104 4.47 -10.42 3.74
CA ASP A 104 5.80 -10.02 4.19
C ASP A 104 6.80 -10.18 3.04
N ALA A 105 6.72 -9.27 2.08
CA ALA A 105 7.46 -9.33 0.82
C ALA A 105 8.87 -8.72 0.94
N PHE A 106 9.62 -9.12 1.98
CA PHE A 106 11.04 -8.81 2.16
C PHE A 106 11.36 -7.32 2.26
N GLY A 107 10.56 -6.60 3.05
CA GLY A 107 10.72 -5.17 3.27
C GLY A 107 10.22 -4.30 2.10
N ALA A 108 9.53 -4.88 1.11
CA ALA A 108 8.82 -4.08 0.11
C ALA A 108 7.81 -3.15 0.80
N LEU A 109 7.80 -1.88 0.38
CA LEU A 109 6.79 -0.93 0.84
C LEU A 109 5.40 -1.39 0.41
N ASN A 110 4.40 -1.27 1.29
CA ASN A 110 2.99 -1.47 0.90
C ASN A 110 2.53 -0.31 0.00
N ALA A 111 2.62 -0.52 -1.32
CA ALA A 111 2.31 0.48 -2.33
C ALA A 111 1.81 -0.19 -3.62
N GLY A 112 1.05 0.55 -4.42
CA GLY A 112 0.51 0.01 -5.68
C GLY A 112 1.60 -0.49 -6.65
N HIS A 113 2.76 0.18 -6.71
CA HIS A 113 3.84 -0.21 -7.62
C HIS A 113 4.56 -1.49 -7.19
N THR A 114 4.72 -1.74 -5.88
CA THR A 114 5.32 -2.99 -5.37
C THR A 114 4.35 -4.15 -5.56
N ALA A 115 3.07 -3.96 -5.23
CA ALA A 115 2.02 -4.94 -5.45
C ALA A 115 1.88 -5.32 -6.95
N TRP A 116 2.04 -4.34 -7.84
CA TRP A 116 2.08 -4.60 -9.29
C TRP A 116 3.23 -5.56 -9.66
N THR A 117 4.47 -5.26 -9.25
CA THR A 117 5.62 -6.11 -9.55
C THR A 117 5.45 -7.51 -8.94
N GLN A 118 4.89 -7.60 -7.73
CA GLN A 118 4.58 -8.88 -7.11
C GLN A 118 3.55 -9.68 -7.94
N ALA A 119 2.50 -9.03 -8.44
CA ALA A 119 1.50 -9.67 -9.29
C ALA A 119 2.10 -10.20 -10.59
N GLU A 120 3.01 -9.45 -11.22
CA GLU A 120 3.71 -9.92 -12.42
C GLU A 120 4.55 -11.17 -12.15
N VAL A 121 5.34 -11.20 -11.06
CA VAL A 121 6.14 -12.39 -10.69
C VAL A 121 5.22 -13.57 -10.36
N ALA A 122 4.20 -13.37 -9.53
CA ALA A 122 3.28 -14.43 -9.14
C ALA A 122 2.53 -15.02 -10.34
N SER A 123 2.03 -14.18 -11.26
CA SER A 123 1.32 -14.65 -12.46
C SER A 123 2.20 -15.48 -13.39
N ARG A 124 3.47 -15.07 -13.60
CA ARG A 124 4.42 -15.85 -14.41
C ARG A 124 4.75 -17.20 -13.74
N ASN A 125 4.92 -17.21 -12.43
CA ASN A 125 5.15 -18.43 -11.66
C ASN A 125 3.96 -19.39 -11.72
N ILE A 126 2.73 -18.88 -11.59
CA ILE A 126 1.51 -19.67 -11.82
C ILE A 126 1.51 -20.28 -13.22
N GLY A 127 1.86 -19.50 -14.25
CA GLY A 127 2.00 -19.98 -15.61
C GLY A 127 2.99 -21.15 -15.75
N ARG A 128 4.18 -21.04 -15.15
CA ARG A 128 5.20 -22.10 -15.16
C ARG A 128 4.71 -23.39 -14.47
N LEU A 129 3.99 -23.25 -13.36
CA LEU A 129 3.40 -24.40 -12.66
C LEU A 129 2.32 -25.08 -13.51
N ILE A 130 1.49 -24.31 -14.22
CA ILE A 130 0.43 -24.86 -15.09
C ILE A 130 1.02 -25.60 -16.29
N THR A 131 2.06 -25.04 -16.93
CA THR A 131 2.69 -25.68 -18.10
C THR A 131 3.51 -26.91 -17.74
N GLY A 132 3.88 -27.06 -16.46
CA GLY A 132 4.72 -28.16 -16.00
C GLY A 132 6.12 -28.14 -16.64
N SER A 133 6.62 -26.96 -17.01
CA SER A 133 7.89 -26.82 -17.73
C SER A 133 9.11 -27.32 -16.93
N GLY A 134 8.97 -27.47 -15.61
CA GLY A 134 10.08 -27.80 -14.70
C GLY A 134 11.06 -26.65 -14.50
N GLU A 135 10.78 -25.48 -15.07
CA GLU A 135 11.58 -24.27 -14.89
C GLU A 135 11.52 -23.80 -13.43
N GLU A 136 12.64 -23.29 -12.94
CA GLU A 136 12.69 -22.66 -11.61
C GLU A 136 11.72 -21.47 -11.56
N LEU A 137 11.04 -21.30 -10.43
CA LEU A 137 10.14 -20.16 -10.23
C LEU A 137 10.95 -18.87 -10.11
N GLU A 138 10.45 -17.82 -10.75
CA GLU A 138 11.01 -16.49 -10.68
C GLU A 138 10.98 -15.97 -9.25
N ARG A 139 12.06 -15.26 -8.87
CA ARG A 139 12.25 -14.69 -7.55
C ARG A 139 11.87 -13.22 -7.57
N TYR A 140 11.03 -12.81 -6.63
CA TYR A 140 10.66 -11.42 -6.41
C TYR A 140 11.80 -10.63 -5.77
N GLU A 141 12.05 -9.46 -6.33
CA GLU A 141 12.90 -8.42 -5.76
C GLU A 141 12.08 -7.13 -5.65
N ALA A 142 12.17 -6.49 -4.48
CA ALA A 142 11.44 -5.25 -4.23
C ALA A 142 11.96 -4.14 -5.16
N PRO A 143 11.08 -3.46 -5.93
CA PRO A 143 11.51 -2.35 -6.76
C PRO A 143 11.97 -1.17 -5.89
N PRO A 144 12.81 -0.26 -6.42
CA PRO A 144 13.17 0.97 -5.73
C PRO A 144 11.93 1.79 -5.34
N HIS A 145 12.00 2.48 -4.21
CA HIS A 145 10.91 3.31 -3.72
C HIS A 145 10.46 4.34 -4.75
N SER A 146 9.14 4.41 -4.95
CA SER A 146 8.50 5.40 -5.80
C SER A 146 7.22 5.90 -5.14
N ILE A 147 7.07 7.22 -5.08
CA ILE A 147 5.91 7.88 -4.50
C ILE A 147 5.65 9.21 -5.22
N LYS A 148 4.37 9.56 -5.34
CA LYS A 148 3.93 10.88 -5.79
C LYS A 148 2.83 11.33 -4.83
N VAL A 149 2.99 12.50 -4.24
CA VAL A 149 2.04 13.08 -3.28
C VAL A 149 1.60 14.43 -3.80
N THR A 150 0.29 14.61 -3.94
CA THR A 150 -0.27 15.91 -4.31
C THR A 150 -0.13 16.93 -3.17
N LEU A 151 0.13 18.17 -3.53
CA LEU A 151 0.13 19.34 -2.66
C LEU A 151 -0.95 20.36 -3.09
N GLY A 152 -2.03 19.90 -3.71
CA GLY A 152 -3.11 20.74 -4.22
C GLY A 152 -3.80 20.14 -5.45
N LEU A 153 -4.21 20.99 -6.38
CA LEU A 153 -4.85 20.54 -7.63
C LEU A 153 -3.81 20.29 -8.74
N ASP A 154 -2.77 21.10 -8.80
CA ASP A 154 -1.78 21.13 -9.90
C ASP A 154 -0.33 21.15 -9.38
N GLN A 155 -0.11 20.75 -8.13
CA GLN A 155 1.21 20.61 -7.55
C GLN A 155 1.39 19.25 -6.92
N ALA A 156 2.58 18.68 -7.07
CA ALA A 156 2.95 17.45 -6.40
C ALA A 156 4.45 17.42 -6.07
N ILE A 157 4.81 16.63 -5.07
CA ILE A 157 6.19 16.19 -4.86
C ILE A 157 6.29 14.71 -5.19
N PHE A 158 7.45 14.29 -5.68
CA PHE A 158 7.66 12.90 -6.04
C PHE A 158 9.05 12.42 -5.67
N GLN A 159 9.16 11.11 -5.50
CA GLN A 159 10.39 10.35 -5.55
C GLN A 159 10.20 9.22 -6.56
N SER A 160 11.16 9.01 -7.45
CA SER A 160 11.15 7.88 -8.38
C SER A 160 12.58 7.53 -8.76
N LYS A 161 12.96 6.26 -8.58
CA LYS A 161 14.30 5.74 -8.93
C LYS A 161 15.45 6.58 -8.34
N GLY A 162 15.31 7.00 -7.08
CA GLY A 162 16.30 7.83 -6.38
C GLY A 162 16.29 9.32 -6.72
N GLN A 163 15.54 9.75 -7.74
CA GLN A 163 15.34 11.16 -8.06
C GLN A 163 14.14 11.70 -7.29
N PHE A 164 14.25 12.93 -6.80
CA PHE A 164 13.16 13.64 -6.14
C PHE A 164 12.93 15.00 -6.80
N GLY A 165 11.71 15.50 -6.75
CA GLY A 165 11.37 16.76 -7.37
C GLY A 165 9.98 17.26 -7.03
N LYS A 166 9.67 18.46 -7.53
CA LYS A 166 8.35 19.09 -7.48
C LYS A 166 7.80 19.18 -8.89
N LYS A 167 6.50 18.93 -9.05
CA LYS A 167 5.72 19.19 -10.26
C LYS A 167 4.87 20.43 -10.03
N GLN A 168 4.80 21.31 -11.01
CA GLN A 168 4.05 22.56 -10.91
C GLN A 168 3.25 22.84 -12.17
N GLY A 169 1.99 23.23 -11.97
CA GLY A 169 1.07 23.56 -13.04
C GLY A 169 0.43 22.33 -13.71
N PRO A 170 -0.64 22.56 -14.47
CA PRO A 170 -1.48 21.49 -15.03
C PRO A 170 -0.75 20.62 -16.06
N GLU A 171 0.29 21.14 -16.72
CA GLU A 171 1.10 20.38 -17.69
C GLU A 171 1.95 19.29 -17.01
N GLU A 172 2.53 19.59 -15.85
CA GLU A 172 3.38 18.65 -15.12
C GLU A 172 2.59 17.79 -14.12
N CYS A 173 1.49 18.34 -13.60
CA CYS A 173 0.60 17.75 -12.62
C CYS A 173 -0.86 17.94 -13.02
N ALA A 174 -1.32 17.11 -13.95
CA ALA A 174 -2.73 17.04 -14.33
C ALA A 174 -3.63 16.83 -13.10
N LEU A 175 -4.83 17.42 -13.13
CA LEU A 175 -5.81 17.40 -12.05
C LEU A 175 -6.17 15.98 -11.58
N ASP A 176 -6.25 15.04 -12.51
CA ASP A 176 -6.53 13.62 -12.25
C ASP A 176 -5.27 12.81 -11.90
N LEU A 177 -4.12 13.47 -11.75
CA LEU A 177 -2.81 12.89 -11.51
C LEU A 177 -2.39 11.85 -12.56
N ASN A 178 -2.92 11.94 -13.79
CA ASN A 178 -2.77 10.98 -14.88
C ASN A 178 -3.30 9.58 -14.53
N THR A 179 -4.29 9.48 -13.63
CA THR A 179 -4.93 8.22 -13.23
C THR A 179 -5.47 7.40 -14.42
N PRO A 180 -6.07 8.01 -15.48
CA PRO A 180 -6.58 7.25 -16.65
C PRO A 180 -5.51 6.43 -17.39
N SER A 181 -4.22 6.79 -17.23
CA SER A 181 -3.12 6.04 -17.83
C SER A 181 -3.10 4.56 -17.43
N MET A 182 -3.61 4.20 -16.24
CA MET A 182 -3.68 2.81 -15.80
C MET A 182 -4.66 1.97 -16.63
N TRP A 183 -5.75 2.57 -17.11
CA TRP A 183 -6.74 1.91 -17.95
C TRP A 183 -6.27 1.80 -19.39
N LEU A 184 -5.70 2.89 -19.93
CA LEU A 184 -5.16 2.90 -21.28
C LEU A 184 -4.04 1.86 -21.48
N ARG A 185 -3.18 1.66 -20.46
CA ARG A 185 -2.15 0.60 -20.47
C ARG A 185 -2.72 -0.82 -20.57
N ARG A 186 -4.00 -1.01 -20.26
CA ARG A 186 -4.73 -2.28 -20.37
C ARG A 186 -5.61 -2.35 -21.62
N GLY A 187 -5.47 -1.39 -22.53
CA GLY A 187 -6.32 -1.29 -23.72
C GLY A 187 -7.76 -0.90 -23.41
N LEU A 188 -8.04 -0.38 -22.21
CA LEU A 188 -9.37 0.03 -21.81
C LEU A 188 -9.62 1.49 -22.18
N SER A 189 -10.83 1.78 -22.68
CA SER A 189 -11.27 3.13 -22.99
C SER A 189 -11.47 3.97 -21.73
N THR A 190 -11.20 5.27 -21.85
CA THR A 190 -11.46 6.28 -20.81
C THR A 190 -12.63 7.20 -21.18
N ALA A 191 -13.38 6.89 -22.23
CA ALA A 191 -14.45 7.75 -22.76
C ALA A 191 -15.58 8.05 -21.75
N ASN A 192 -15.76 7.20 -20.75
CA ASN A 192 -16.75 7.38 -19.68
C ASN A 192 -16.15 7.96 -18.38
N MET A 193 -14.84 8.25 -18.34
CA MET A 193 -14.21 8.95 -17.23
C MET A 193 -14.42 10.45 -17.42
N ARG A 194 -15.32 11.03 -16.63
CA ARG A 194 -15.48 12.48 -16.55
C ARG A 194 -14.82 12.93 -15.24
N ILE A 195 -13.95 13.94 -15.36
CA ILE A 195 -13.43 14.71 -14.22
C ILE A 195 -14.43 15.82 -13.94
#